data_AF-A0A538H914-F1
#
_entry.id   AF-A0A538H914-F1
#
_cell.length_a   1.000
_cell.length_b   1.000
_cell.length_c   1.000
_cell.angle_alpha   90.00
_cell.angle_beta   90.00
_cell.angle_gamma   90.00
#
_symmetry.space_group_name_H-M   'P 1'
#
loop_
_entity.id
_entity.type
_entity.pdbx_description
1 polymer ?
#
loop_
_entity_poly.entity_id
_entity_poly.type
_entity_poly.pdbx_seq_one_letter_code
_entity_poly.pdbx_strand_id
1 'polypeptide(L)' 'MAGGEKLYVVHQERGDPWDWSRDMREQVLWDEHARFMDDLVETGFVLLGGPLPGGRRVLLIVSAEDEAAIHSRFA' A
#
# COMPACT_ATOMS: atom_id res chain seq x y z
N MET A 1 -5.30 13.66 -25.73
CA MET A 1 -6.16 13.11 -24.66
C MET A 1 -5.25 12.88 -23.48
N ALA A 2 -5.24 13.77 -22.48
CA ALA A 2 -4.55 13.47 -21.22
C ALA A 2 -5.27 12.24 -20.62
N GLY A 3 -4.54 11.17 -20.34
CA GLY A 3 -5.12 10.01 -19.69
C GLY A 3 -5.61 10.43 -18.31
N GLY A 4 -6.90 10.28 -18.03
CA GLY A 4 -7.41 10.47 -16.68
C GLY A 4 -6.84 9.41 -15.74
N GLU A 5 -6.94 9.67 -14.43
CA GLU A 5 -6.63 8.68 -13.41
C GLU A 5 -7.45 7.40 -13.64
N LYS A 6 -6.78 6.25 -13.48
CA LYS A 6 -7.37 4.92 -13.57
C LYS A 6 -7.30 4.27 -12.19
N LEU A 7 -8.22 3.34 -11.97
CA LEU A 7 -8.21 2.51 -10.78
C LEU A 7 -7.44 1.23 -11.00
N TYR A 8 -6.56 0.93 -10.06
CA TYR A 8 -5.74 -0.27 -10.03
C TYR A 8 -6.05 -1.10 -8.79
N VAL A 9 -6.02 -2.42 -8.95
CA VAL A 9 -6.02 -3.36 -7.83
C VAL A 9 -4.59 -3.81 -7.61
N VAL A 10 -4.00 -3.37 -6.51
CA VAL A 10 -2.61 -3.70 -6.15
C VAL A 10 -2.60 -4.74 -5.04
N HIS A 11 -1.83 -5.81 -5.23
CA HIS A 11 -1.58 -6.82 -4.21
C HIS A 11 -0.18 -6.62 -3.64
N GLN A 12 -0.09 -6.37 -2.34
CA GLN A 12 1.18 -6.32 -1.63
C GLN A 12 1.31 -7.54 -0.72
N GLU A 13 2.47 -8.17 -0.71
CA GLU A 13 2.80 -9.27 0.20
C GLU A 13 3.87 -8.81 1.19
N ARG A 14 3.65 -9.07 2.48
CA ARG A 14 4.64 -8.82 3.53
C ARG A 14 5.81 -9.77 3.33
N GLY A 15 6.99 -9.20 3.06
CA GLY A 15 8.24 -9.92 2.92
C GLY A 15 9.24 -9.56 4.02
N ASP A 16 10.47 -10.06 3.91
CA ASP A 16 11.57 -9.65 4.78
C ASP A 16 11.73 -8.11 4.72
N PRO A 17 11.90 -7.40 5.85
CA PRO A 17 12.30 -7.88 7.18
C PRO A 17 11.14 -8.08 8.18
N TRP A 18 9.93 -8.44 7.74
CA TRP A 18 8.78 -8.61 8.64
C TRP A 18 9.02 -9.64 9.75
N ASP A 19 8.87 -9.23 11.01
CA ASP A 19 9.01 -10.10 12.18
C ASP A 19 7.68 -10.78 12.49
N TRP A 20 7.57 -12.06 12.16
CA TRP A 20 6.36 -12.87 12.37
C TRP A 20 6.06 -13.19 13.84
N SER A 21 6.97 -12.87 14.77
CA SER A 21 6.73 -13.01 16.22
C SER A 21 6.03 -11.80 16.83
N ARG A 22 5.89 -10.71 16.09
CA ARG A 22 5.34 -9.42 16.54
C ARG A 22 4.01 -9.10 15.87
N ASP A 23 3.15 -8.37 16.58
CA ASP A 23 1.97 -7.77 15.98
C ASP A 23 2.34 -6.67 14.99
N MET A 24 1.38 -6.30 14.13
CA MET A 24 1.58 -5.32 13.07
C MET A 24 2.11 -3.96 13.59
N ARG A 25 1.63 -3.49 14.74
CA ARG A 25 2.06 -2.21 15.32
C ARG A 25 3.38 -2.26 16.08
N GLU A 26 3.90 -3.46 16.31
CA GLU A 26 5.16 -3.70 17.03
C GLU A 26 6.34 -3.88 16.06
N GLN A 27 6.06 -3.86 14.76
CA GLN A 27 7.07 -3.94 13.72
C GLN A 27 8.02 -2.75 13.81
N VAL A 28 9.28 -3.00 13.48
CA VAL A 28 10.25 -1.93 13.26
C VAL A 28 9.75 -1.05 12.11
N LEU A 29 9.83 0.28 12.27
CA LEU A 29 9.31 1.30 11.35
C LEU A 29 7.77 1.38 11.24
N TRP A 30 7.03 0.88 12.22
CA TRP A 30 5.56 0.97 12.20
C TRP A 30 5.07 2.42 12.07
N ASP A 31 5.64 3.37 12.82
CA ASP A 31 5.19 4.76 12.81
C ASP A 31 5.47 5.45 11.45
N GLU A 32 6.59 5.14 10.81
CA GLU A 32 6.93 5.59 9.47
C GLU A 32 5.98 4.98 8.42
N HIS A 33 5.68 3.68 8.55
CA HIS A 33 4.72 3.00 7.68
C HIS A 33 3.31 3.58 7.81
N ALA A 34 2.85 3.85 9.05
CA ALA A 34 1.55 4.45 9.29
C ALA A 34 1.44 5.84 8.63
N ARG A 35 2.43 6.72 8.85
CA ARG A 35 2.47 8.04 8.20
C ARG A 35 2.50 7.96 6.69
N PHE A 36 3.25 7.00 6.13
CA PHE A 36 3.27 6.77 4.69
C PHE A 36 1.89 6.38 4.17
N MET A 37 1.22 5.42 4.82
CA MET A 37 -0.12 5.00 4.42
C MET A 37 -1.18 6.10 4.60
N ASP A 38 -1.08 6.91 5.65
CA ASP A 38 -1.97 8.05 5.89
C ASP A 38 -1.84 9.08 4.76
N ASP A 39 -0.61 9.45 4.37
CA ASP A 39 -0.37 10.37 3.24
C ASP A 39 -0.96 9.86 1.93
N LEU A 40 -0.85 8.56 1.65
CA LEU A 40 -1.44 7.97 0.44
C LEU A 40 -2.97 8.06 0.43
N VAL A 41 -3.62 7.97 1.59
CA VAL A 41 -5.07 8.12 1.71
C VAL A 41 -5.47 9.59 1.61
N GLU A 42 -4.76 10.48 2.29
CA GLU A 42 -5.01 11.93 2.27
C GLU A 42 -4.85 12.52 0.86
N THR A 43 -3.87 12.05 0.09
CA THR A 43 -3.63 12.49 -1.30
C THR A 43 -4.58 11.85 -2.31
N GLY A 44 -5.42 10.89 -1.91
CA GLY A 44 -6.32 10.15 -2.79
C GLY A 44 -5.60 9.12 -3.67
N PHE A 45 -4.32 8.85 -3.43
CA PHE A 45 -3.57 7.83 -4.15
C PHE A 45 -4.07 6.42 -3.79
N VAL A 46 -4.31 6.14 -2.50
CA VAL A 46 -5.00 4.92 -2.03
C VAL A 46 -6.42 5.29 -1.61
N LEU A 47 -7.41 4.65 -2.24
CA LEU A 47 -8.83 4.90 -1.94
C LEU A 47 -9.39 3.93 -0.90
N LEU A 48 -8.97 2.67 -0.96
CA LEU A 48 -9.41 1.60 -0.07
C LEU A 48 -8.28 0.58 0.10
N GLY A 49 -8.24 -0.08 1.27
CA GLY A 49 -7.26 -1.13 1.52
C GLY A 49 -7.68 -2.10 2.61
N GLY A 50 -7.20 -3.34 2.54
CA GLY A 50 -7.50 -4.33 3.56
C GLY A 50 -6.73 -5.64 3.44
N PRO A 51 -6.71 -6.45 4.51
CA PRO A 51 -6.05 -7.75 4.50
C PRO A 51 -6.82 -8.76 3.65
N LEU A 52 -6.08 -9.63 2.97
CA LEU A 52 -6.62 -10.82 2.32
C LEU A 52 -6.50 -12.05 3.24
N PRO A 53 -7.29 -13.12 2.98
CA PRO A 53 -7.15 -14.38 3.69
C PRO A 53 -5.70 -14.90 3.69
N GLY A 54 -5.26 -15.43 4.83
CA GLY A 54 -3.90 -15.94 5.03
C GLY A 54 -2.90 -14.94 5.64
N GLY A 55 -3.31 -13.69 5.93
CA GLY A 55 -2.57 -12.76 6.80
C GLY A 55 -1.26 -12.19 6.25
N ARG A 56 -0.82 -12.64 5.07
CA ARG A 56 0.42 -12.16 4.43
C ARG A 56 0.21 -11.08 3.40
N ARG A 57 -0.97 -11.04 2.79
CA ARG A 57 -1.27 -10.19 1.64
C ARG A 57 -2.29 -9.14 2.00
N VAL A 58 -2.14 -7.96 1.41
CA VAL A 58 -3.12 -6.88 1.43
C VAL A 58 -3.50 -6.50 0.01
N LEU A 59 -4.72 -6.03 -0.14
CA LEU A 59 -5.22 -5.45 -1.38
C LEU A 59 -5.41 -3.95 -1.18
N LEU A 60 -4.96 -3.16 -2.15
CA LEU A 60 -5.16 -1.72 -2.22
C LEU A 60 -5.90 -1.36 -3.52
N ILE A 61 -6.83 -0.42 -3.44
CA ILE A 61 -7.42 0.26 -4.59
C ILE A 61 -6.68 1.59 -4.77
N VAL A 62 -5.97 1.73 -5.89
CA VAL A 62 -5.09 2.87 -6.17
C VAL A 62 -5.62 3.71 -7.33
N SER A 63 -5.62 5.02 -7.18
CA SER A 63 -5.85 5.99 -8.27
C SER A 63 -4.51 6.47 -8.81
N ALA A 64 -4.21 6.17 -10.08
CA ALA A 64 -2.94 6.57 -10.71
C ALA A 64 -3.08 6.77 -12.22
N GLU A 65 -2.16 7.52 -12.83
CA GLU A 65 -2.11 7.71 -14.28
C GLU A 65 -1.74 6.42 -15.02
N ASP A 66 -0.74 5.70 -14.50
CA ASP A 66 -0.24 4.45 -15.03
C ASP A 66 0.40 3.55 -13.95
N GLU A 67 0.85 2.36 -14.34
CA GLU A 67 1.50 1.40 -13.43
C GLU A 67 2.89 1.89 -12.98
N ALA A 68 3.60 2.68 -13.80
CA ALA A 68 4.93 3.17 -13.47
C ALA A 68 4.88 4.17 -12.31
N ALA A 69 3.85 5.01 -12.25
CA ALA A 69 3.57 5.89 -11.11
C ALA A 69 3.37 5.08 -9.81
N ILE A 70 2.71 3.91 -9.90
CA ILE A 70 2.50 3.02 -8.75
C ILE A 70 3.81 2.44 -8.25
N HIS A 71 4.62 1.87 -9.14
CA HIS A 71 5.93 1.34 -8.78
C HIS A 71 6.84 2.41 -8.20
N SER A 72 6.84 3.62 -8.76
CA SER A 72 7.63 4.73 -8.23
C SER A 72 7.18 5.20 -6.85
N ARG A 73 5.88 5.13 -6.54
CA ARG A 73 5.36 5.57 -5.24
C ARG A 73 5.65 4.55 -4.13
N PHE A 74 5.73 3.26 -4.47
CA PHE A 74 5.96 2.15 -3.53
C PHE A 74 7.40 1.62 -3.46
N ALA A 75 8.32 2.19 -4.25
CA ALA A 75 9.76 1.89 -4.19
C ALA A 75 10.41 2.45 -2.91
#